data_AF-V9VFY0-F1
#
_entry.id   AF-V9VFY0-F1
#
_cell.length_a   1.000
_cell.length_b   1.000
_cell.length_c   1.000
_cell.angle_alpha   90.00
_cell.angle_beta   90.00
_cell.angle_gamma   90.00
#
_symmetry.space_group_name_H-M   'P 1'
#
loop_
_entity.id
_entity.type
_entity.pdbx_description
1 polymer ?
#
loop_
_entity_poly.entity_id
_entity_poly.type
_entity_poly.pdbx_seq_one_letter_code
_entity_poly.pdbx_strand_id
1 'polypeptide(L)'
;NRYNFQLKPYNQEHKAPGSRDLVYLDASPGFCEKNPRLGIQGTHGRQCNDTSIGVDGCVLMCCGRGYRTQEVVSVERCACTF
;
A
#
# COMPACT_ATOMS: atom_id res chain seq x y z
N ASN A 1 28.54 -28.01 6.25
CA ASN A 1 27.42 -27.24 5.67
C ASN A 1 27.22 -25.93 6.40
N ARG A 2 27.88 -24.86 5.93
CA ARG A 2 27.94 -23.54 6.60
C ARG A 2 26.74 -22.61 6.30
N TYR A 3 25.76 -23.06 5.53
CA TYR A 3 24.73 -22.20 4.93
C TYR A 3 23.28 -22.69 5.11
N ASN A 4 23.02 -23.58 6.09
CA ASN A 4 21.63 -23.90 6.47
C ASN A 4 21.12 -22.88 7.50
N PHE A 5 21.02 -21.61 7.10
CA PHE A 5 20.32 -20.61 7.91
C PHE A 5 18.83 -20.84 7.77
N GLN A 6 18.22 -21.43 8.80
CA GLN A 6 16.78 -21.56 8.90
C GLN A 6 16.25 -20.31 9.60
N LEU A 7 15.50 -19.49 8.86
CA LEU A 7 14.86 -18.29 9.40
C LEU A 7 13.89 -18.70 10.51
N LYS A 8 14.01 -18.04 11.67
CA LYS A 8 13.10 -18.24 12.80
C LYS A 8 12.07 -17.12 12.83
N PRO A 9 10.79 -17.45 13.05
CA PRO A 9 9.76 -16.42 13.26
C PRO A 9 10.15 -15.49 14.42
N TYR A 10 9.86 -14.20 14.28
CA TYR A 10 10.04 -13.21 15.34
C TYR A 10 9.21 -13.56 16.59
N ASN A 11 7.96 -13.97 16.39
CA ASN A 11 7.11 -14.54 17.44
C ASN A 11 7.24 -16.07 17.46
N GLN A 12 7.65 -16.62 18.60
CA GLN A 12 7.92 -18.06 18.78
C GLN A 12 6.66 -18.93 18.70
N GLU A 13 5.47 -18.36 18.85
CA GLU A 13 4.20 -19.09 18.73
C GLU A 13 3.78 -19.30 17.26
N HIS A 14 4.44 -18.64 16.30
CA HIS A 14 4.17 -18.84 14.88
C HIS A 14 4.91 -20.05 14.31
N LYS A 15 4.28 -20.70 13.33
CA LYS A 15 4.90 -21.79 12.58
C LYS A 15 6.10 -21.26 11.78
N ALA A 16 7.14 -22.07 11.64
CA ALA A 16 8.26 -21.77 10.76
C ALA A 16 7.79 -21.63 9.29
N PRO A 17 8.35 -20.66 8.52
CA PRO A 17 7.96 -20.42 7.15
C PRO A 17 8.36 -21.59 6.23
N GLY A 18 7.51 -21.90 5.26
CA GLY A 18 7.77 -22.84 4.18
C GLY A 18 8.41 -22.18 2.95
N SER A 19 8.66 -22.97 1.90
CA SER A 19 9.35 -22.51 0.68
C SER A 19 8.53 -21.53 -0.18
N ARG A 20 7.23 -21.41 0.05
CA ARG A 20 6.32 -20.52 -0.68
C ARG A 20 5.89 -19.30 0.14
N ASP A 21 6.36 -19.19 1.37
CA ASP A 21 5.97 -18.10 2.25
C ASP A 21 6.90 -16.89 2.04
N LEU A 22 6.32 -15.69 2.04
CA LEU A 22 7.09 -14.44 2.01
C LEU A 22 7.58 -14.12 3.43
N VAL A 23 8.87 -13.83 3.54
CA VAL A 23 9.52 -13.45 4.79
C VAL A 23 10.13 -12.06 4.65
N TYR A 24 10.05 -11.27 5.71
CA TYR A 24 10.65 -9.96 5.81
C TYR A 24 11.36 -9.83 7.16
N LEU A 25 12.37 -8.96 7.22
CA LEU A 25 13.19 -8.76 8.42
C LEU A 25 12.80 -7.48 9.16
N ASP A 26 12.46 -6.43 8.41
CA ASP A 26 12.16 -5.12 8.95
C ASP A 26 10.71 -4.72 8.68
N ALA A 27 10.10 -4.03 9.64
CA ALA A 27 8.76 -3.49 9.46
C ALA A 27 8.72 -2.48 8.30
N SER A 28 7.60 -2.44 7.59
CA SER A 28 7.39 -1.45 6.53
C SER A 28 7.38 -0.03 7.11
N PRO A 29 7.98 0.96 6.43
CA PRO A 29 7.94 2.36 6.87
C PRO A 29 6.54 2.96 6.68
N GLY A 30 6.33 4.16 7.22
CA GLY A 30 5.14 4.96 6.89
C GLY A 30 5.22 5.50 5.46
N PHE A 31 4.12 5.36 4.70
CA PHE A 31 4.04 5.80 3.30
C PHE A 31 3.24 7.11 3.09
N CYS A 32 2.69 7.68 4.16
CA CYS A 32 1.85 8.87 4.11
C CYS A 32 2.62 10.12 3.64
N GLU A 33 3.83 10.31 4.17
CA GLU A 33 4.66 11.48 3.92
C GLU A 33 5.83 11.15 3.00
N LYS A 34 6.29 12.16 2.26
CA LYS A 34 7.43 12.01 1.35
C LYS A 34 8.71 11.74 2.15
N ASN A 35 9.39 10.65 1.83
CA ASN A 35 10.71 10.34 2.34
C ASN A 35 11.65 9.96 1.19
N PRO A 36 12.41 10.93 0.64
CA PRO A 36 13.32 10.70 -0.47
C PRO A 36 14.43 9.68 -0.18
N ARG A 37 14.86 9.55 1.08
CA ARG A 37 15.91 8.60 1.47
C ARG A 37 15.48 7.14 1.27
N LEU A 38 14.18 6.88 1.42
CA LEU A 38 13.57 5.56 1.23
C LEU A 38 12.82 5.45 -0.11
N GLY A 39 12.91 6.46 -0.98
CA GLY A 39 12.19 6.49 -2.27
C GLY A 39 10.67 6.70 -2.15
N ILE A 40 10.15 7.03 -0.97
CA ILE A 40 8.72 7.17 -0.70
C ILE A 40 8.26 8.55 -1.15
N GLN A 41 7.25 8.62 -2.04
CA GLN A 41 6.73 9.89 -2.54
C GLN A 41 5.67 10.54 -1.64
N GLY A 42 5.08 9.79 -0.72
CA GLY A 42 3.93 10.21 0.08
C GLY A 42 2.59 9.97 -0.64
N THR A 43 1.47 10.25 0.03
CA THR A 43 0.12 10.09 -0.54
C THR A 43 -0.58 11.41 -0.88
N HIS A 44 0.12 12.54 -0.78
CA HIS A 44 -0.42 13.84 -1.15
C HIS A 44 -0.78 13.89 -2.64
N GLY A 45 -1.96 14.45 -2.95
CA GLY A 45 -2.45 14.58 -4.32
C GLY A 45 -2.92 13.27 -4.99
N ARG A 46 -2.93 12.15 -4.27
CA ARG A 46 -3.51 10.90 -4.79
C ARG A 46 -5.03 10.99 -4.79
N GLN A 47 -5.65 10.44 -5.83
CA GLN A 47 -7.08 10.18 -5.84
C GLN A 47 -7.44 9.12 -4.79
N CYS A 48 -8.57 9.30 -4.14
CA CYS A 48 -9.13 8.40 -3.15
C CYS A 48 -10.63 8.22 -3.40
N ASN A 49 -11.20 7.16 -2.83
CA ASN A 49 -12.63 6.88 -2.91
C ASN A 49 -13.32 7.30 -1.60
N ASP A 50 -14.19 8.30 -1.66
CA ASP A 50 -14.89 8.81 -0.47
C ASP A 50 -15.87 7.78 0.14
N THR A 51 -16.40 6.88 -0.68
CA THR A 51 -17.36 5.86 -0.22
C THR A 51 -16.70 4.62 0.36
N SER A 52 -15.38 4.45 0.20
CA SER A 52 -14.66 3.29 0.70
C SER A 52 -14.18 3.48 2.14
N ILE A 53 -14.31 2.43 2.93
CA ILE A 53 -13.74 2.33 4.28
C ILE A 53 -12.33 1.69 4.28
N GLY A 54 -11.88 1.18 3.13
CA GLY A 54 -10.63 0.46 2.96
C GLY A 54 -9.43 1.37 2.70
N VAL A 55 -8.30 0.77 2.31
CA VAL A 55 -7.05 1.50 2.05
C VAL A 55 -7.13 2.47 0.86
N ASP A 56 -8.08 2.26 -0.05
CA ASP A 56 -8.45 3.19 -1.14
C ASP A 56 -9.36 4.33 -0.67
N GLY A 57 -9.96 4.18 0.52
CA GLY A 57 -10.80 5.14 1.20
C GLY A 57 -10.08 6.44 1.53
N CYS A 58 -10.75 7.59 1.38
CA CYS A 58 -10.11 8.89 1.62
C CYS A 58 -9.58 9.06 3.04
N VAL A 59 -10.23 8.50 4.05
CA VAL A 59 -9.76 8.54 5.45
C VAL A 59 -8.38 7.88 5.61
N LEU A 60 -8.17 6.73 4.97
CA LEU A 60 -6.91 5.97 5.06
C LEU A 60 -5.87 6.43 4.03
N MET A 61 -6.25 6.62 2.76
CA MET A 61 -5.36 7.06 1.69
C MET A 61 -4.75 8.44 1.98
N CYS A 62 -5.55 9.37 2.51
CA CYS A 62 -5.11 10.71 2.88
C CYS A 62 -4.57 10.78 4.32
N CYS A 63 -4.45 9.64 5.01
CA CYS A 63 -3.89 9.52 6.35
C CYS A 63 -4.50 10.50 7.37
N GLY A 64 -5.83 10.69 7.31
CA GLY A 64 -6.56 11.60 8.22
C GLY A 64 -6.34 13.10 7.96
N ARG A 65 -5.59 13.50 6.92
CA ARG A 65 -5.36 14.93 6.60
C ARG A 65 -6.58 15.64 6.00
N GLY A 66 -7.65 14.91 5.72
CA GLY A 66 -8.79 15.38 4.93
C GLY A 66 -8.56 15.22 3.42
N TYR A 67 -9.59 15.52 2.64
CA TYR A 67 -9.61 15.38 1.18
C TYR A 67 -10.56 16.42 0.58
N ARG A 68 -10.44 16.64 -0.72
CA ARG A 68 -11.31 17.53 -1.49
C ARG A 68 -11.92 16.76 -2.65
N THR A 69 -13.22 16.88 -2.81
CA THR A 69 -13.93 16.37 -3.98
C THR A 69 -13.82 17.37 -5.12
N GLN A 70 -13.54 16.87 -6.33
CA GLN A 70 -13.51 17.66 -7.54
C GLN A 70 -14.34 16.95 -8.60
N GLU A 71 -15.29 17.67 -9.19
CA GLU A 71 -16.00 17.21 -10.37
C GLU A 71 -15.17 17.53 -11.62
N VAL A 72 -15.00 16.55 -12.50
CA VAL A 72 -14.22 16.66 -13.74
C VAL A 72 -15.07 16.10 -14.86
N VAL A 73 -15.22 16.86 -15.96
CA VAL A 73 -15.88 16.37 -17.17
C VAL A 73 -14.84 15.60 -17.99
N SER A 74 -15.07 14.30 -18.20
CA SER A 74 -14.26 13.47 -19.10
C SER A 74 -14.98 13.29 -20.45
N VAL A 75 -14.19 13.21 -21.52
CA VAL A 75 -14.67 12.78 -22.84
C VAL A 75 -14.18 11.36 -23.07
N GLU A 76 -15.12 10.44 -23.23
CA GLU A 76 -14.84 9.03 -23.45
C GLU A 76 -15.43 8.58 -24.78
N ARG A 77 -14.84 7.54 -25.38
CA ARG A 77 -15.43 6.93 -26.58
C ARG A 77 -16.70 6.20 -26.17
N CYS A 78 -17.82 6.55 -26.79
CA CYS A 78 -19.12 5.95 -26.54
C CYS A 78 -19.76 5.50 -27.87
N ALA A 79 -20.75 4.62 -27.79
CA ALA A 79 -21.50 4.08 -28.94
C ALA A 79 -20.61 3.46 -30.05
N CYS A 80 -19.52 2.79 -29.67
CA CYS A 80 -18.66 2.08 -30.61
C CYS A 80 -19.44 0.95 -31.30
N THR A 81 -19.41 0.90 -32.63
CA THR A 81 -19.91 -0.21 -33.45
C THR A 81 -18.76 -1.12 -33.87
N PHE A 82 -19.03 -2.43 -33.96
CA PHE A 82 -18.05 -3.43 -34.41
C PHE A 82 -17.89 -3.42 -35.93
#